data_AF-A0A255ZV74-F1
#
_entry.id   AF-A0A255ZV74-F1
#
_cell.length_a   1.000
_cell.length_b   1.000
_cell.length_c   1.000
_cell.angle_alpha   90.00
_cell.angle_beta   90.00
_cell.angle_gamma   90.00
#
_symmetry.space_group_name_H-M   'P 1'
#
loop_
_entity.id
_entity.type
_entity.pdbx_description
1 polymer ?
#
loop_
_entity_poly.entity_id
_entity_poly.type
_entity_poly.pdbx_seq_one_letter_code
_entity_poly.pdbx_strand_id
1 'polypeptide(L)'
;MKQKLLSLFLISTVGLFAQQPITNFLGGPNMFYASIQPNNLPNQNSGGGDQNWVYPSATNGSVVETVETPTAAELTNFPGATHVYRTSGIVDGNATSGNIYAIISGSSVQIIGLTIDTLTLKYDTASATVGTYPLPYSYQNIDDTVSGTFVYQQYTGTFSGTLTTSVDASGTLAVGSSETFNVTRLKSVQDLDLSYGNFGVVGNILIQSSSYYTDNQVPEFPIVRQANTSLSVPLLQINENRTRVEVASQFANTDFEPIGSNRLTLAENPVKQQLELITDAQITTVEIFNLQGKLMGTYSKTMIDVSNYASGVYLAVVSSAYGNKTIKFVKN
;
A
#
# COMPACT_ATOMS: atom_id res chain seq x y z
N MET A 1 -32.83 -51.48 9.76
CA MET A 1 -31.51 -50.79 9.89
C MET A 1 -31.20 -49.85 8.71
N LYS A 2 -32.16 -49.10 8.14
CA LYS A 2 -31.91 -48.29 6.92
C LYS A 2 -32.29 -46.80 6.99
N GLN A 3 -32.64 -46.27 8.17
CA GLN A 3 -32.93 -44.84 8.35
C GLN A 3 -31.86 -44.06 9.12
N LYS A 4 -30.84 -44.73 9.67
CA LYS A 4 -29.74 -44.07 10.40
C LYS A 4 -28.58 -43.59 9.52
N LEU A 5 -28.56 -43.99 8.24
CA LEU A 5 -27.50 -43.59 7.30
C LEU A 5 -27.77 -42.24 6.62
N LEU A 6 -29.06 -41.84 6.53
CA LEU A 6 -29.45 -40.57 5.90
C LEU A 6 -29.19 -39.36 6.83
N SER A 7 -29.15 -39.58 8.15
CA SER A 7 -28.86 -38.53 9.13
C SER A 7 -27.36 -38.19 9.25
N LEU A 8 -26.47 -39.01 8.70
CA LEU A 8 -25.02 -38.75 8.72
C LEU A 8 -24.58 -37.82 7.57
N PHE A 9 -25.44 -37.59 6.58
CA PHE A 9 -25.17 -36.72 5.43
C PHE A 9 -25.69 -35.27 5.60
N LEU A 10 -26.38 -34.96 6.71
CA LEU A 10 -27.00 -33.65 6.94
C LEU A 10 -26.27 -32.76 7.97
N ILE A 11 -25.10 -33.17 8.49
CA ILE A 11 -24.32 -32.41 9.51
C ILE A 11 -22.91 -32.03 9.00
N SER A 12 -22.66 -32.05 7.69
CA SER A 12 -21.38 -31.58 7.12
C SER A 12 -21.50 -30.25 6.35
N THR A 13 -22.56 -29.47 6.54
CA THR A 13 -22.53 -28.03 6.25
C THR A 13 -21.86 -27.29 7.41
N VAL A 14 -20.63 -27.68 7.75
CA VAL A 14 -19.74 -26.74 8.44
C VAL A 14 -19.50 -25.66 7.38
N GLY A 15 -19.96 -24.45 7.65
CA GLY A 15 -19.76 -23.32 6.75
C GLY A 15 -18.28 -23.19 6.44
N LEU A 16 -17.86 -23.71 5.29
CA LEU A 16 -16.62 -23.32 4.65
C LEU A 16 -16.87 -21.87 4.23
N PHE A 17 -16.59 -20.94 5.13
CA PHE A 17 -16.30 -19.58 4.72
C PHE A 17 -15.02 -19.69 3.89
N ALA A 18 -15.17 -19.95 2.60
CA ALA A 18 -14.05 -19.98 1.68
C ALA A 18 -13.47 -18.56 1.67
N GLN A 19 -12.29 -18.40 2.25
CA GLN A 19 -11.54 -17.15 2.21
C GLN A 19 -11.30 -16.79 0.76
N GLN A 20 -11.55 -15.53 0.41
CA GLN A 20 -11.39 -15.11 -0.97
C GLN A 20 -9.89 -15.13 -1.33
N PRO A 21 -9.53 -15.67 -2.51
CA PRO A 21 -8.17 -15.56 -3.00
C PRO A 21 -7.73 -14.11 -3.08
N ILE A 22 -6.47 -13.85 -2.76
CA ILE A 22 -5.86 -12.53 -2.96
C ILE A 22 -5.63 -12.36 -4.46
N THR A 23 -6.20 -11.34 -5.07
CA THR A 23 -6.20 -11.16 -6.55
C THR A 23 -5.04 -10.34 -7.06
N ASN A 24 -4.35 -9.59 -6.20
CA ASN A 24 -3.22 -8.75 -6.57
C ASN A 24 -2.19 -8.63 -5.43
N PHE A 25 -0.92 -8.39 -5.78
CA PHE A 25 0.20 -8.22 -4.84
C PHE A 25 0.25 -6.83 -4.21
N LEU A 26 -0.09 -5.80 -4.98
CA LEU A 26 0.10 -4.39 -4.62
C LEU A 26 -1.13 -3.58 -5.02
N GLY A 27 -1.32 -2.42 -4.39
CA GLY A 27 -2.52 -1.62 -4.56
C GLY A 27 -2.66 -0.98 -5.94
N GLY A 28 -3.80 -0.31 -6.15
CA GLY A 28 -4.05 0.49 -7.36
C GLY A 28 -3.15 1.75 -7.43
N PRO A 29 -3.22 2.53 -8.52
CA PRO A 29 -2.46 3.77 -8.62
C PRO A 29 -2.95 4.82 -7.59
N ASN A 30 -2.00 5.59 -7.02
CA ASN A 30 -2.24 6.73 -6.13
C ASN A 30 -2.90 6.36 -4.79
N MET A 31 -2.33 5.38 -4.10
CA MET A 31 -2.81 4.94 -2.79
C MET A 31 -2.21 5.80 -1.67
N PHE A 32 -3.06 6.30 -0.78
CA PHE A 32 -2.64 7.06 0.39
C PHE A 32 -2.60 6.15 1.61
N TYR A 33 -1.50 6.22 2.34
CA TYR A 33 -1.31 5.46 3.57
C TYR A 33 -0.94 6.41 4.71
N ALA A 34 -1.56 6.18 5.87
CA ALA A 34 -1.09 6.71 7.13
C ALA A 34 0.04 5.79 7.64
N SER A 35 1.19 6.38 7.98
CA SER A 35 2.26 5.67 8.66
C SER A 35 1.93 5.59 10.14
N ILE A 36 1.95 4.39 10.69
CA ILE A 36 1.60 4.10 12.09
C ILE A 36 2.86 3.98 12.93
N GLN A 37 2.82 4.53 14.14
CA GLN A 37 3.90 4.35 15.11
C GLN A 37 4.10 2.85 15.40
N PRO A 38 5.34 2.33 15.29
CA PRO A 38 5.60 0.90 15.45
C PRO A 38 5.68 0.48 16.94
N ASN A 39 4.70 0.88 17.76
CA ASN A 39 4.59 0.48 19.15
C ASN A 39 3.50 -0.60 19.33
N ASN A 40 3.75 -1.59 20.19
CA ASN A 40 2.78 -2.64 20.51
C ASN A 40 2.17 -3.34 19.27
N LEU A 41 2.98 -3.58 18.25
CA LEU A 41 2.53 -4.20 17.01
C LEU A 41 2.18 -5.69 17.23
N PRO A 42 1.22 -6.23 16.47
CA PRO A 42 0.87 -7.63 16.58
C PRO A 42 1.99 -8.53 16.05
N ASN A 43 2.07 -9.75 16.60
CA ASN A 43 3.04 -10.75 16.17
C ASN A 43 2.71 -11.24 14.74
N GLN A 44 3.74 -11.29 13.89
CA GLN A 44 3.63 -11.73 12.49
C GLN A 44 4.05 -13.18 12.25
N ASN A 45 4.42 -13.92 13.31
CA ASN A 45 4.96 -15.28 13.19
C ASN A 45 3.90 -16.37 13.34
N SER A 46 2.74 -16.09 13.94
CA SER A 46 1.63 -17.03 13.98
C SER A 46 0.87 -17.04 12.66
N GLY A 47 0.48 -18.24 12.21
CA GLY A 47 -0.38 -18.47 11.05
C GLY A 47 -1.64 -19.27 11.43
N GLY A 48 -2.48 -19.56 10.44
CA GLY A 48 -3.75 -20.27 10.63
C GLY A 48 -4.97 -19.35 10.63
N GLY A 49 -6.14 -19.95 10.86
CA GLY A 49 -7.41 -19.23 10.98
C GLY A 49 -7.54 -18.51 12.33
N ASP A 50 -8.58 -17.68 12.43
CA ASP A 50 -9.04 -17.02 13.65
C ASP A 50 -7.96 -16.20 14.38
N GLN A 51 -7.01 -15.64 13.61
CA GLN A 51 -6.04 -14.71 14.17
C GLN A 51 -6.69 -13.37 14.53
N ASN A 52 -6.10 -12.65 15.47
CA ASN A 52 -6.54 -11.31 15.83
C ASN A 52 -5.38 -10.33 15.78
N TRP A 53 -5.48 -9.33 14.91
CA TRP A 53 -4.48 -8.27 14.74
C TRP A 53 -5.06 -6.93 15.18
N VAL A 54 -4.39 -6.29 16.14
CA VAL A 54 -4.74 -4.94 16.59
C VAL A 54 -3.53 -4.05 16.36
N TYR A 55 -3.66 -3.11 15.44
CA TYR A 55 -2.68 -2.07 15.21
C TYR A 55 -3.03 -0.82 16.02
N PRO A 56 -2.07 -0.01 16.46
CA PRO A 56 -2.36 1.28 17.08
C PRO A 56 -2.91 2.28 16.05
N SER A 57 -3.61 3.31 16.50
CA SER A 57 -4.10 4.41 15.65
C SER A 57 -3.18 5.63 15.61
N ALA A 58 -2.15 5.69 16.46
CA ALA A 58 -1.22 6.80 16.49
C ALA A 58 -0.37 6.82 15.22
N THR A 59 -0.51 7.88 14.43
CA THR A 59 0.26 8.07 13.20
C THR A 59 1.57 8.80 13.48
N ASN A 60 2.57 8.53 12.66
CA ASN A 60 3.83 9.27 12.65
C ASN A 60 4.16 9.83 11.27
N GLY A 61 3.22 9.79 10.34
CA GLY A 61 3.46 10.26 9.00
C GLY A 61 2.39 9.84 8.02
N SER A 62 2.65 10.16 6.76
CA SER A 62 1.83 9.71 5.64
C SER A 62 2.70 9.52 4.42
N VAL A 63 2.31 8.57 3.61
CA VAL A 63 3.01 8.20 2.39
C VAL A 63 2.02 7.93 1.28
N VAL A 64 2.48 8.18 0.06
CA VAL A 64 1.74 7.94 -1.17
C VAL A 64 2.46 6.86 -1.94
N GLU A 65 1.68 5.89 -2.43
CA GLU A 65 2.15 4.88 -3.36
C GLU A 65 1.62 5.17 -4.77
N THR A 66 2.53 5.30 -5.73
CA THR A 66 2.21 5.40 -7.15
C THR A 66 2.67 4.14 -7.89
N VAL A 67 1.98 3.80 -8.97
CA VAL A 67 2.37 2.72 -9.88
C VAL A 67 2.67 3.36 -11.22
N GLU A 68 3.91 3.22 -11.67
CA GLU A 68 4.45 3.90 -12.84
C GLU A 68 5.13 2.91 -13.79
N THR A 69 5.25 3.29 -15.05
CA THR A 69 6.14 2.59 -15.99
C THR A 69 7.59 3.01 -15.73
N PRO A 70 8.57 2.09 -15.75
CA PRO A 70 9.98 2.43 -15.53
C PRO A 70 10.52 3.44 -16.55
N THR A 71 11.38 4.35 -16.09
CA THR A 71 12.11 5.27 -16.97
C THR A 71 13.24 4.56 -17.72
N ALA A 72 13.77 5.18 -18.79
CA ALA A 72 14.91 4.63 -19.53
C ALA A 72 16.17 4.43 -18.65
N ALA A 73 16.41 5.34 -17.69
CA ALA A 73 17.51 5.23 -16.74
C ALA A 73 17.32 4.07 -15.76
N GLU A 74 16.08 3.83 -15.33
CA GLU A 74 15.75 2.70 -14.46
C GLU A 74 15.85 1.37 -15.20
N LEU A 75 15.43 1.29 -16.46
CA LEU A 75 15.60 0.09 -17.29
C LEU A 75 17.07 -0.28 -17.52
N THR A 76 17.98 0.69 -17.41
CA THR A 76 19.43 0.42 -17.43
C THR A 76 19.89 -0.26 -16.13
N ASN A 77 19.26 0.06 -15.00
CA ASN A 77 19.61 -0.46 -13.68
C ASN A 77 18.84 -1.71 -13.26
N PHE A 78 17.61 -1.86 -13.77
CA PHE A 78 16.67 -2.95 -13.51
C PHE A 78 16.09 -3.44 -14.85
N PRO A 79 16.90 -4.14 -15.67
CA PRO A 79 16.47 -4.60 -16.99
C PRO A 79 15.23 -5.49 -16.89
N GLY A 80 14.26 -5.27 -17.79
CA GLY A 80 13.03 -6.04 -17.84
C GLY A 80 11.92 -5.55 -16.90
N ALA A 81 12.17 -4.54 -16.06
CA ALA A 81 11.12 -3.91 -15.26
C ALA A 81 9.93 -3.52 -16.15
N THR A 82 8.73 -3.83 -15.68
CA THR A 82 7.47 -3.43 -16.34
C THR A 82 6.70 -2.42 -15.49
N HIS A 83 6.91 -2.46 -14.18
CA HIS A 83 6.24 -1.62 -13.20
C HIS A 83 7.25 -1.13 -12.15
N VAL A 84 7.07 0.11 -11.71
CA VAL A 84 7.74 0.69 -10.54
C VAL A 84 6.67 1.13 -9.56
N TYR A 85 6.69 0.55 -8.37
CA TYR A 85 5.86 0.96 -7.25
C TYR A 85 6.66 1.92 -6.40
N ARG A 86 6.28 3.20 -6.41
CA ARG A 86 7.00 4.24 -5.66
C ARG A 86 6.23 4.58 -4.42
N THR A 87 6.89 4.47 -3.28
CA THR A 87 6.41 5.05 -2.03
C THR A 87 7.19 6.31 -1.74
N SER A 88 6.52 7.41 -1.44
CA SER A 88 7.15 8.66 -0.99
C SER A 88 6.30 9.36 0.07
N GLY A 89 6.93 10.08 0.99
CA GLY A 89 6.20 10.88 1.97
C GLY A 89 7.07 11.30 3.14
N ILE A 90 6.43 11.49 4.30
CA ILE A 90 7.09 11.94 5.53
C ILE A 90 6.74 10.96 6.64
N VAL A 91 7.75 10.46 7.34
CA VAL A 91 7.62 9.58 8.52
C VAL A 91 8.56 10.09 9.61
N ASP A 92 8.04 10.25 10.82
CA ASP A 92 8.75 10.84 11.97
C ASP A 92 9.38 12.21 11.63
N GLY A 93 8.70 13.00 10.80
CA GLY A 93 9.18 14.31 10.33
C GLY A 93 10.29 14.26 9.25
N ASN A 94 10.71 13.07 8.82
CA ASN A 94 11.75 12.89 7.81
C ASN A 94 11.14 12.46 6.47
N ALA A 95 11.69 13.00 5.37
CA ALA A 95 11.34 12.53 4.05
C ALA A 95 11.76 11.05 3.90
N THR A 96 10.85 10.22 3.39
CA THR A 96 11.07 8.80 3.16
C THR A 96 10.69 8.46 1.73
N SER A 97 11.45 7.55 1.11
CA SER A 97 11.12 7.04 -0.22
C SER A 97 11.58 5.60 -0.38
N GLY A 98 10.86 4.84 -1.18
CA GLY A 98 11.28 3.52 -1.60
C GLY A 98 10.61 3.13 -2.90
N ASN A 99 11.25 2.23 -3.65
CA ASN A 99 10.69 1.70 -4.88
C ASN A 99 10.82 0.18 -4.92
N ILE A 100 9.77 -0.48 -5.42
CA ILE A 100 9.80 -1.88 -5.83
C ILE A 100 9.75 -1.90 -7.36
N TYR A 101 10.73 -2.55 -7.97
CA TYR A 101 10.78 -2.78 -9.41
C TYR A 101 10.31 -4.20 -9.68
N ALA A 102 9.29 -4.33 -10.53
CA ALA A 102 8.63 -5.61 -10.77
C ALA A 102 8.47 -5.94 -12.26
N ILE A 103 8.47 -7.24 -12.54
CA ILE A 103 8.00 -7.82 -13.79
C ILE A 103 6.60 -8.38 -13.54
N ILE A 104 5.63 -7.89 -14.30
CA ILE A 104 4.27 -8.40 -14.32
C ILE A 104 4.00 -8.94 -15.71
N SER A 105 3.87 -10.27 -15.81
CA SER A 105 3.59 -10.96 -17.06
C SER A 105 2.34 -11.81 -16.88
N GLY A 106 1.21 -11.31 -17.39
CA GLY A 106 -0.10 -11.88 -17.06
C GLY A 106 -0.39 -11.67 -15.58
N SER A 107 -0.63 -12.76 -14.84
CA SER A 107 -0.85 -12.71 -13.39
C SER A 107 0.38 -13.09 -12.55
N SER A 108 1.53 -13.36 -13.18
CA SER A 108 2.77 -13.64 -12.47
C SER A 108 3.46 -12.35 -12.06
N VAL A 109 3.86 -12.28 -10.80
CA VAL A 109 4.57 -11.14 -10.20
C VAL A 109 5.95 -11.59 -9.76
N GLN A 110 6.97 -10.88 -10.25
CA GLN A 110 8.37 -11.06 -9.85
C GLN A 110 8.94 -9.71 -9.40
N ILE A 111 9.66 -9.71 -8.28
CA ILE A 111 10.43 -8.56 -7.82
C ILE A 111 11.83 -8.68 -8.41
N ILE A 112 12.28 -7.63 -9.08
CA ILE A 112 13.62 -7.54 -9.66
C ILE A 112 14.47 -6.42 -9.07
N GLY A 113 13.88 -5.58 -8.22
CA GLY A 113 14.60 -4.54 -7.52
C GLY A 113 13.84 -4.00 -6.31
N LEU A 114 14.59 -3.59 -5.31
CA LEU A 114 14.12 -2.88 -4.14
C LEU A 114 15.05 -1.70 -3.87
N THR A 115 14.50 -0.53 -3.62
CA THR A 115 15.24 0.63 -3.11
C THR A 115 14.53 1.14 -1.88
N ILE A 116 15.24 1.29 -0.76
CA ILE A 116 14.72 1.88 0.48
C ILE A 116 15.85 2.72 1.07
N ASP A 117 15.65 4.04 1.12
CA ASP A 117 16.64 5.01 1.59
C ASP A 117 18.03 4.78 0.95
N THR A 118 19.02 4.30 1.72
CA THR A 118 20.41 4.07 1.26
C THR A 118 20.69 2.64 0.80
N LEU A 119 19.70 1.73 0.90
CA LEU A 119 19.80 0.35 0.48
C LEU A 119 19.16 0.17 -0.90
N THR A 120 19.89 -0.49 -1.80
CA THR A 120 19.36 -1.01 -3.06
C THR A 120 19.67 -2.50 -3.14
N LEU A 121 18.65 -3.30 -3.43
CA LEU A 121 18.79 -4.70 -3.84
C LEU A 121 18.40 -4.81 -5.31
N LYS A 122 19.28 -5.41 -6.12
CA LYS A 122 19.05 -5.72 -7.53
C LYS A 122 19.07 -7.22 -7.69
N TYR A 123 17.98 -7.82 -8.14
CA TYR A 123 17.87 -9.26 -8.34
C TYR A 123 18.26 -9.59 -9.79
N ASP A 124 19.48 -9.20 -10.14
CA ASP A 124 20.03 -9.23 -11.51
C ASP A 124 20.60 -10.59 -11.92
N THR A 125 20.76 -11.51 -10.96
CA THR A 125 21.17 -12.89 -11.19
C THR A 125 19.96 -13.84 -11.20
N ALA A 126 19.07 -13.72 -10.21
CA ALA A 126 17.81 -14.44 -10.14
C ALA A 126 16.74 -13.61 -9.43
N SER A 127 15.64 -13.34 -10.14
CA SER A 127 14.49 -12.58 -9.65
C SER A 127 13.80 -13.27 -8.47
N ALA A 128 13.17 -12.47 -7.61
CA ALA A 128 12.33 -12.96 -6.52
C ALA A 128 10.89 -13.20 -7.01
N THR A 129 10.50 -14.45 -7.24
CA THR A 129 9.13 -14.77 -7.68
C THR A 129 8.16 -14.69 -6.50
N VAL A 130 7.20 -13.76 -6.54
CA VAL A 130 6.19 -13.63 -5.48
C VAL A 130 5.11 -14.69 -5.66
N GLY A 131 4.57 -14.81 -6.86
CA GLY A 131 3.55 -15.81 -7.19
C GLY A 131 2.77 -15.51 -8.45
N THR A 132 1.74 -16.33 -8.70
CA THR A 132 0.82 -16.20 -9.83
C THR A 132 -0.59 -16.03 -9.30
N TYR A 133 -1.14 -14.83 -9.47
CA TYR A 133 -2.43 -14.43 -8.91
C TYR A 133 -3.61 -15.03 -9.71
N PRO A 134 -4.77 -15.27 -9.06
CA PRO A 134 -5.04 -15.04 -7.64
C PRO A 134 -4.42 -16.11 -6.72
N LEU A 135 -3.98 -15.71 -5.53
CA LEU A 135 -3.37 -16.58 -4.52
C LEU A 135 -4.44 -17.09 -3.54
N PRO A 136 -4.73 -18.41 -3.50
CA PRO A 136 -5.68 -18.97 -2.53
C PRO A 136 -5.10 -18.99 -1.12
N TYR A 137 -5.96 -19.11 -0.11
CA TYR A 137 -5.50 -19.43 1.25
C TYR A 137 -4.68 -20.73 1.26
N SER A 138 -3.66 -20.79 2.12
CA SER A 138 -2.64 -21.85 2.15
C SER A 138 -1.73 -21.91 0.92
N TYR A 139 -1.78 -20.90 0.04
CA TYR A 139 -0.75 -20.73 -0.99
C TYR A 139 0.63 -20.62 -0.34
N GLN A 140 1.62 -21.25 -0.95
CA GLN A 140 3.02 -21.13 -0.60
C GLN A 140 3.87 -21.18 -1.86
N ASN A 141 4.84 -20.27 -1.93
CA ASN A 141 5.96 -20.31 -2.85
C ASN A 141 7.25 -20.21 -2.04
N ILE A 142 8.22 -21.05 -2.37
CA ILE A 142 9.58 -20.98 -1.86
C ILE A 142 10.50 -20.89 -3.08
N ASP A 143 11.17 -19.76 -3.22
CA ASP A 143 12.18 -19.51 -4.24
C ASP A 143 13.55 -19.51 -3.55
N ASP A 144 14.29 -20.61 -3.70
CA ASP A 144 15.60 -20.81 -3.07
C ASP A 144 16.77 -20.30 -3.95
N THR A 145 16.46 -19.57 -5.03
CA THR A 145 17.46 -19.14 -6.01
C THR A 145 17.72 -17.64 -6.02
N VAL A 146 16.97 -16.89 -5.20
CA VAL A 146 16.98 -15.42 -5.15
C VAL A 146 18.40 -14.91 -4.96
N SER A 147 18.89 -14.12 -5.92
CA SER A 147 20.26 -13.63 -5.89
C SER A 147 20.49 -12.39 -6.78
N GLY A 148 21.51 -11.62 -6.42
CA GLY A 148 21.96 -10.49 -7.23
C GLY A 148 22.94 -9.59 -6.51
N THR A 149 22.84 -8.29 -6.74
CA THR A 149 23.76 -7.27 -6.20
C THR A 149 23.08 -6.33 -5.21
N PHE A 150 23.81 -5.91 -4.18
CA PHE A 150 23.34 -4.87 -3.27
C PHE A 150 24.24 -3.64 -3.33
N VAL A 151 23.65 -2.49 -3.04
CA VAL A 151 24.34 -1.24 -2.74
C VAL A 151 23.82 -0.76 -1.40
N TYR A 152 24.72 -0.53 -0.44
CA TYR A 152 24.41 0.09 0.85
C TYR A 152 25.44 1.18 1.12
N GLN A 153 25.01 2.43 1.03
CA GLN A 153 25.91 3.60 1.07
C GLN A 153 27.04 3.47 0.02
N GLN A 154 28.30 3.38 0.46
CA GLN A 154 29.48 3.20 -0.40
C GLN A 154 29.83 1.72 -0.67
N TYR A 155 29.15 0.78 -0.01
CA TYR A 155 29.44 -0.64 -0.11
C TYR A 155 28.61 -1.29 -1.20
N THR A 156 29.28 -2.07 -2.05
CA THR A 156 28.65 -2.86 -3.11
C THR A 156 29.09 -4.31 -2.99
N GLY A 157 28.14 -5.24 -3.05
CA GLY A 157 28.41 -6.66 -2.97
C GLY A 157 27.35 -7.48 -3.67
N THR A 158 27.38 -8.78 -3.43
CA THR A 158 26.36 -9.71 -3.92
C THR A 158 25.52 -10.25 -2.78
N PHE A 159 24.33 -10.73 -3.09
CA PHE A 159 23.53 -11.48 -2.13
C PHE A 159 22.96 -12.73 -2.78
N SER A 160 22.66 -13.72 -1.94
CA SER A 160 21.93 -14.93 -2.31
C SER A 160 21.11 -15.41 -1.13
N GLY A 161 19.97 -16.03 -1.39
CA GLY A 161 19.16 -16.59 -0.32
C GLY A 161 17.80 -17.05 -0.81
N THR A 162 16.80 -16.89 0.05
CA THR A 162 15.46 -17.42 -0.19
C THR A 162 14.41 -16.31 -0.16
N LEU A 163 13.36 -16.48 -0.95
CA LEU A 163 12.07 -15.80 -0.77
C LEU A 163 11.02 -16.86 -0.49
N THR A 164 10.34 -16.76 0.65
CA THR A 164 9.10 -17.50 0.91
C THR A 164 7.92 -16.54 0.85
N THR A 165 6.94 -16.81 0.01
CA THR A 165 5.66 -16.08 -0.03
C THR A 165 4.51 -17.02 0.32
N SER A 166 3.61 -16.62 1.20
CA SER A 166 2.50 -17.47 1.63
C SER A 166 1.23 -16.69 1.97
N VAL A 167 0.09 -17.29 1.72
CA VAL A 167 -1.21 -16.84 2.25
C VAL A 167 -1.51 -17.69 3.48
N ASP A 168 -0.93 -17.30 4.61
CA ASP A 168 -0.72 -18.20 5.75
C ASP A 168 -1.64 -17.96 6.94
N ALA A 169 -2.43 -16.88 6.93
CA ALA A 169 -3.28 -16.53 8.05
C ALA A 169 -4.57 -15.82 7.63
N SER A 170 -5.61 -16.02 8.42
CA SER A 170 -6.90 -15.33 8.28
C SER A 170 -7.47 -15.03 9.66
N GLY A 171 -8.34 -14.02 9.75
CA GLY A 171 -8.94 -13.61 11.01
C GLY A 171 -9.42 -12.17 11.01
N THR A 172 -9.36 -11.50 12.15
CA THR A 172 -9.86 -10.13 12.34
C THR A 172 -8.73 -9.12 12.49
N LEU A 173 -8.91 -7.93 11.90
CA LEU A 173 -7.98 -6.81 12.02
C LEU A 173 -8.70 -5.54 12.48
N ALA A 174 -8.14 -4.83 13.46
CA ALA A 174 -8.57 -3.50 13.87
C ALA A 174 -7.38 -2.52 13.94
N VAL A 175 -7.67 -1.23 13.73
CA VAL A 175 -6.70 -0.12 13.85
C VAL A 175 -7.20 0.85 14.93
N GLY A 176 -6.58 0.82 16.11
CA GLY A 176 -7.07 1.51 17.29
C GLY A 176 -8.43 0.96 17.74
N SER A 177 -9.39 1.85 18.00
CA SER A 177 -10.77 1.50 18.32
C SER A 177 -11.69 1.53 17.09
N SER A 178 -11.14 1.29 15.90
CA SER A 178 -11.91 1.27 14.65
C SER A 178 -12.88 0.10 14.56
N GLU A 179 -13.67 0.09 13.49
CA GLU A 179 -14.30 -1.13 13.00
C GLU A 179 -13.27 -2.25 12.80
N THR A 180 -13.73 -3.47 13.04
CA THR A 180 -12.95 -4.70 12.85
C THR A 180 -13.27 -5.30 11.50
N PHE A 181 -12.24 -5.63 10.73
CA PHE A 181 -12.36 -6.22 9.40
C PHE A 181 -11.97 -7.69 9.41
N ASN A 182 -12.70 -8.53 8.67
CA ASN A 182 -12.24 -9.86 8.33
C ASN A 182 -11.19 -9.76 7.24
N VAL A 183 -10.02 -10.36 7.47
CA VAL A 183 -8.87 -10.26 6.58
C VAL A 183 -8.16 -11.60 6.37
N THR A 184 -7.51 -11.69 5.22
CA THR A 184 -6.51 -12.71 4.88
C THR A 184 -5.14 -12.04 4.73
N ARG A 185 -4.09 -12.69 5.25
CA ARG A 185 -2.71 -12.17 5.23
C ARG A 185 -1.91 -12.82 4.11
N LEU A 186 -1.28 -11.99 3.28
CA LEU A 186 -0.13 -12.35 2.45
C LEU A 186 1.15 -12.03 3.22
N LYS A 187 1.98 -13.04 3.45
CA LYS A 187 3.29 -12.91 4.09
C LYS A 187 4.39 -13.20 3.07
N SER A 188 5.44 -12.39 3.06
CA SER A 188 6.68 -12.69 2.34
C SER A 188 7.87 -12.54 3.27
N VAL A 189 8.80 -13.49 3.22
CA VAL A 189 10.05 -13.50 4.00
C VAL A 189 11.20 -13.68 3.03
N GLN A 190 12.09 -12.71 2.99
CA GLN A 190 13.37 -12.82 2.30
C GLN A 190 14.48 -12.95 3.32
N ASP A 191 15.27 -14.01 3.19
CA ASP A 191 16.44 -14.25 4.04
C ASP A 191 17.65 -14.34 3.12
N LEU A 192 18.46 -13.28 3.09
CA LEU A 192 19.50 -13.06 2.08
C LEU A 192 20.86 -12.88 2.75
N ASP A 193 21.79 -13.76 2.42
CA ASP A 193 23.19 -13.65 2.84
C ASP A 193 23.91 -12.61 1.99
N LEU A 194 24.61 -11.69 2.65
CA LEU A 194 25.36 -10.61 2.02
C LEU A 194 26.82 -11.04 1.88
N SER A 195 27.32 -11.05 0.65
CA SER A 195 28.71 -11.36 0.33
C SER A 195 29.46 -10.12 -0.17
N TYR A 196 30.70 -9.93 0.30
CA TYR A 196 31.51 -8.77 -0.05
C TYR A 196 32.93 -9.15 -0.50
N GLY A 197 33.16 -9.11 -1.82
CA GLY A 197 34.45 -9.39 -2.43
C GLY A 197 35.06 -10.71 -1.93
N ASN A 198 36.33 -10.66 -1.51
CA ASN A 198 37.07 -11.83 -1.03
C ASN A 198 36.75 -12.22 0.43
N PHE A 199 35.89 -11.49 1.13
CA PHE A 199 35.53 -11.77 2.52
C PHE A 199 34.43 -12.84 2.63
N GLY A 200 33.84 -13.27 1.52
CA GLY A 200 32.71 -14.21 1.52
C GLY A 200 31.46 -13.57 2.13
N VAL A 201 30.63 -14.39 2.78
CA VAL A 201 29.44 -13.94 3.51
C VAL A 201 29.86 -13.12 4.73
N VAL A 202 29.48 -11.84 4.75
CA VAL A 202 29.84 -10.88 5.80
C VAL A 202 28.67 -10.51 6.71
N GLY A 203 27.45 -10.87 6.31
CA GLY A 203 26.24 -10.49 7.01
C GLY A 203 25.00 -11.06 6.36
N ASN A 204 23.85 -10.62 6.85
CA ASN A 204 22.55 -11.09 6.43
C ASN A 204 21.54 -9.93 6.44
N ILE A 205 20.60 -9.97 5.51
CA ILE A 205 19.40 -9.14 5.54
C ILE A 205 18.15 -10.03 5.55
N LEU A 206 17.31 -9.81 6.56
CA LEU A 206 15.99 -10.45 6.69
C LEU A 206 14.90 -9.40 6.46
N ILE A 207 14.07 -9.60 5.43
CA ILE A 207 12.91 -8.74 5.14
C ILE A 207 11.65 -9.57 5.30
N GLN A 208 10.83 -9.25 6.29
CA GLN A 208 9.50 -9.84 6.47
C GLN A 208 8.42 -8.80 6.19
N SER A 209 7.62 -9.01 5.15
CA SER A 209 6.43 -8.21 4.85
C SER A 209 5.15 -8.99 5.12
N SER A 210 4.13 -8.29 5.61
CA SER A 210 2.79 -8.81 5.88
C SER A 210 1.77 -7.80 5.40
N SER A 211 0.91 -8.23 4.47
CA SER A 211 -0.11 -7.40 3.84
C SER A 211 -1.49 -8.04 4.07
N TYR A 212 -2.45 -7.24 4.48
CA TYR A 212 -3.77 -7.71 4.91
C TYR A 212 -4.86 -7.26 3.94
N TYR A 213 -5.61 -8.22 3.42
CA TYR A 213 -6.65 -8.00 2.42
C TYR A 213 -8.00 -8.35 3.02
N THR A 214 -9.00 -7.50 2.83
CA THR A 214 -10.35 -7.78 3.32
C THR A 214 -11.10 -8.74 2.42
N ASP A 215 -11.91 -9.60 3.02
CA ASP A 215 -12.89 -10.39 2.29
C ASP A 215 -13.99 -9.43 1.79
N ASN A 216 -14.16 -9.26 0.47
CA ASN A 216 -15.27 -8.51 -0.17
C ASN A 216 -15.16 -6.98 -0.34
N GLN A 217 -13.99 -6.35 -0.51
CA GLN A 217 -13.94 -4.94 -0.91
C GLN A 217 -13.15 -4.70 -2.19
N VAL A 218 -13.77 -3.90 -3.06
CA VAL A 218 -13.07 -2.98 -3.94
C VAL A 218 -12.68 -1.79 -3.06
N PRO A 219 -11.41 -1.37 -3.03
CA PRO A 219 -10.41 -1.74 -4.02
C PRO A 219 -9.49 -2.88 -3.55
N GLU A 220 -8.96 -3.65 -4.51
CA GLU A 220 -8.14 -4.86 -4.31
C GLU A 220 -6.71 -4.53 -3.82
N PHE A 221 -6.61 -3.81 -2.71
CA PHE A 221 -5.34 -3.42 -2.10
C PHE A 221 -5.30 -3.83 -0.62
N PRO A 222 -4.09 -3.94 -0.03
CA PRO A 222 -3.99 -4.26 1.38
C PRO A 222 -4.40 -3.07 2.25
N ILE A 223 -5.28 -3.33 3.22
CA ILE A 223 -5.75 -2.32 4.19
C ILE A 223 -4.65 -1.93 5.18
N VAL A 224 -3.77 -2.89 5.51
CA VAL A 224 -2.59 -2.70 6.34
C VAL A 224 -1.42 -3.42 5.69
N ARG A 225 -0.26 -2.79 5.72
CA ARG A 225 1.02 -3.38 5.36
C ARG A 225 2.02 -3.15 6.48
N GLN A 226 2.68 -4.22 6.90
CA GLN A 226 3.79 -4.17 7.84
C GLN A 226 5.03 -4.77 7.18
N ALA A 227 6.14 -4.06 7.23
CA ALA A 227 7.44 -4.57 6.80
C ALA A 227 8.44 -4.42 7.94
N ASN A 228 9.16 -5.50 8.23
CA ASN A 228 10.32 -5.49 9.11
C ASN A 228 11.57 -5.82 8.28
N THR A 229 12.60 -5.01 8.42
CA THR A 229 13.90 -5.22 7.78
C THR A 229 14.97 -5.23 8.86
N SER A 230 15.67 -6.35 8.97
CA SER A 230 16.80 -6.54 9.87
C SER A 230 18.07 -6.71 9.05
N LEU A 231 19.06 -5.87 9.27
CA LEU A 231 20.37 -5.92 8.62
C LEU A 231 21.44 -6.14 9.68
N SER A 232 22.21 -7.23 9.55
CA SER A 232 23.32 -7.55 10.44
C SER A 232 24.59 -7.76 9.64
N VAL A 233 25.59 -6.90 9.86
CA VAL A 233 26.94 -7.05 9.30
C VAL A 233 27.94 -6.92 10.46
N PRO A 234 28.25 -8.02 11.17
CA PRO A 234 29.05 -7.99 12.39
C PRO A 234 30.43 -7.37 12.21
N LEU A 235 31.07 -7.58 11.06
CA LEU A 235 32.40 -7.03 10.76
C LEU A 235 32.44 -5.49 10.80
N LEU A 236 31.31 -4.85 10.44
CA LEU A 236 31.15 -3.40 10.46
C LEU A 236 30.40 -2.91 11.71
N GLN A 237 30.08 -3.81 12.64
CA GLN A 237 29.21 -3.53 13.80
C GLN A 237 27.85 -2.94 13.41
N ILE A 238 27.35 -3.27 12.22
CA ILE A 238 26.02 -2.87 11.76
C ILE A 238 25.02 -3.89 12.28
N ASN A 239 24.03 -3.42 13.03
CA ASN A 239 22.89 -4.20 13.48
C ASN A 239 21.67 -3.27 13.50
N GLU A 240 20.99 -3.18 12.36
CA GLU A 240 19.85 -2.29 12.15
C GLU A 240 18.57 -3.12 12.10
N ASN A 241 17.54 -2.63 12.76
CA ASN A 241 16.20 -3.20 12.67
C ASN A 241 15.20 -2.07 12.49
N ARG A 242 14.43 -2.15 11.41
CA ARG A 242 13.42 -1.16 11.08
C ARG A 242 12.08 -1.83 10.83
N THR A 243 11.06 -1.34 11.51
CA THR A 243 9.68 -1.72 11.23
C THR A 243 8.92 -0.53 10.67
N ARG A 244 8.16 -0.79 9.62
CA ARG A 244 7.25 0.19 9.00
C ARG A 244 5.87 -0.41 8.94
N VAL A 245 4.88 0.39 9.33
CA VAL A 245 3.47 0.01 9.28
C VAL A 245 2.73 1.11 8.55
N GLU A 246 1.94 0.71 7.58
CA GLU A 246 1.12 1.56 6.75
C GLU A 246 -0.32 1.07 6.80
N VAL A 247 -1.25 1.98 7.04
CA VAL A 247 -2.69 1.72 6.97
C VAL A 247 -3.24 2.55 5.84
N ALA A 248 -3.97 1.95 4.91
CA ALA A 248 -4.61 2.70 3.84
C ALA A 248 -5.54 3.74 4.48
N SER A 249 -5.40 5.00 4.07
CA SER A 249 -5.89 6.16 4.83
C SER A 249 -7.39 6.12 5.14
N GLN A 250 -8.19 5.56 4.24
CA GLN A 250 -9.64 5.37 4.43
C GLN A 250 -10.00 4.45 5.60
N PHE A 251 -9.05 3.62 6.07
CA PHE A 251 -9.19 2.71 7.20
C PHE A 251 -8.40 3.16 8.43
N ALA A 252 -7.58 4.20 8.30
CA ALA A 252 -6.92 4.81 9.44
C ALA A 252 -7.98 5.59 10.24
N ASN A 253 -8.23 5.21 11.50
CA ASN A 253 -9.13 5.91 12.42
C ASN A 253 -8.47 7.19 12.96
N THR A 254 -8.00 8.00 12.02
CA THR A 254 -7.38 9.30 12.21
C THR A 254 -8.11 10.25 11.28
N ASP A 255 -8.28 11.51 11.68
CA ASP A 255 -8.66 12.60 10.78
C ASP A 255 -7.54 12.76 9.73
N PHE A 256 -7.50 11.82 8.78
CA PHE A 256 -6.53 11.80 7.71
C PHE A 256 -7.00 12.83 6.70
N GLU A 257 -6.53 14.05 6.89
CA GLU A 257 -6.42 15.02 5.83
C GLU A 257 -5.19 14.58 5.02
N PRO A 258 -5.32 13.95 3.83
CA PRO A 258 -4.16 13.66 2.99
C PRO A 258 -3.29 14.91 2.92
N ILE A 259 -1.97 14.77 3.06
CA ILE A 259 -1.05 15.89 2.85
C ILE A 259 -1.38 16.48 1.45
N GLY A 260 -2.00 17.68 1.46
CA GLY A 260 -2.71 18.32 0.34
C GLY A 260 -4.12 18.86 0.67
N SER A 261 -4.74 18.45 1.78
CA SER A 261 -6.15 18.77 2.10
C SER A 261 -6.34 20.07 2.87
N ASN A 262 -5.24 20.65 3.36
CA ASN A 262 -5.23 21.87 4.16
C ASN A 262 -5.36 23.17 3.34
N ARG A 263 -5.51 23.12 2.01
CA ARG A 263 -5.55 24.34 1.20
C ARG A 263 -6.71 24.47 0.23
N LEU A 264 -7.67 23.55 0.14
CA LEU A 264 -8.88 23.81 -0.66
C LEU A 264 -9.80 24.79 0.06
N THR A 265 -9.68 26.07 -0.28
CA THR A 265 -10.53 27.15 0.23
C THR A 265 -11.08 28.00 -0.92
N LEU A 266 -12.06 28.85 -0.60
CA LEU A 266 -12.57 29.85 -1.54
C LEU A 266 -11.79 31.15 -1.36
N ALA A 267 -11.42 31.82 -2.45
CA ALA A 267 -10.85 33.16 -2.36
C ALA A 267 -11.86 34.17 -1.82
N GLU A 268 -13.14 34.01 -2.18
CA GLU A 268 -14.25 34.83 -1.70
C GLU A 268 -15.50 33.99 -1.41
N ASN A 269 -16.25 34.37 -0.38
CA ASN A 269 -17.60 33.88 -0.10
C ASN A 269 -18.36 34.93 0.73
N PRO A 270 -19.45 35.55 0.22
CA PRO A 270 -20.15 35.24 -1.03
C PRO A 270 -19.38 35.56 -2.32
N VAL A 271 -19.56 34.72 -3.34
CA VAL A 271 -18.99 34.84 -4.68
C VAL A 271 -19.87 35.74 -5.55
N LYS A 272 -19.27 36.66 -6.31
CA LYS A 272 -20.02 37.56 -7.21
C LYS A 272 -20.10 37.07 -8.64
N GLN A 273 -18.95 36.92 -9.29
CA GLN A 273 -18.88 36.56 -10.72
C GLN A 273 -17.98 35.35 -10.94
N GLN A 274 -16.90 35.22 -10.17
CA GLN A 274 -15.91 34.16 -10.35
C GLN A 274 -15.70 33.40 -9.05
N LEU A 275 -15.98 32.11 -9.09
CA LEU A 275 -15.60 31.18 -8.04
C LEU A 275 -14.12 30.86 -8.22
N GLU A 276 -13.30 31.28 -7.27
CA GLU A 276 -11.87 30.95 -7.24
C GLU A 276 -11.57 29.97 -6.11
N LEU A 277 -11.06 28.80 -6.50
CA LEU A 277 -10.57 27.74 -5.62
C LEU A 277 -9.08 27.95 -5.38
N ILE A 278 -8.71 28.26 -4.15
CA ILE A 278 -7.32 28.21 -3.71
C ILE A 278 -7.03 26.74 -3.40
N THR A 279 -5.98 26.17 -3.97
CA THR A 279 -5.50 24.82 -3.67
C THR A 279 -4.09 24.61 -4.24
N ASP A 280 -3.32 23.72 -3.63
CA ASP A 280 -2.05 23.19 -4.13
C ASP A 280 -2.22 21.87 -4.89
N ALA A 281 -3.42 21.29 -4.88
CA ALA A 281 -3.75 20.07 -5.61
C ALA A 281 -4.05 20.35 -7.10
N GLN A 282 -3.58 19.47 -7.97
CA GLN A 282 -4.03 19.46 -9.37
C GLN A 282 -5.49 19.00 -9.43
N ILE A 283 -6.38 19.93 -9.80
CA ILE A 283 -7.80 19.65 -10.00
C ILE A 283 -8.00 18.87 -11.30
N THR A 284 -8.73 17.76 -11.22
CA THR A 284 -9.20 17.00 -12.40
C THR A 284 -10.58 17.46 -12.82
N THR A 285 -11.51 17.58 -11.87
CA THR A 285 -12.88 18.04 -12.12
C THR A 285 -13.42 18.92 -11.00
N VAL A 286 -14.31 19.86 -11.34
CA VAL A 286 -15.16 20.61 -10.42
C VAL A 286 -16.58 20.53 -10.94
N GLU A 287 -17.47 19.91 -10.19
CA GLU A 287 -18.89 19.82 -10.51
C GLU A 287 -19.68 20.72 -9.56
N ILE A 288 -20.45 21.66 -10.11
CA ILE A 288 -21.24 22.59 -9.29
C ILE A 288 -22.71 22.19 -9.33
N PHE A 289 -23.32 22.04 -8.17
CA PHE A 289 -24.72 21.69 -7.97
C PHE A 289 -25.46 22.81 -7.23
N ASN A 290 -26.74 22.98 -7.53
CA ASN A 290 -27.63 23.75 -6.67
C ASN A 290 -28.15 22.90 -5.49
N LEU A 291 -28.88 23.50 -4.54
CA LEU A 291 -29.41 22.79 -3.37
C LEU A 291 -30.45 21.71 -3.70
N GLN A 292 -31.05 21.74 -4.90
CA GLN A 292 -31.92 20.67 -5.38
C GLN A 292 -31.13 19.48 -5.97
N GLY A 293 -29.80 19.52 -5.94
CA GLY A 293 -28.94 18.48 -6.53
C GLY A 293 -28.85 18.54 -8.05
N LYS A 294 -29.34 19.60 -8.69
CA LYS A 294 -29.19 19.80 -10.14
C LYS A 294 -27.76 20.23 -10.46
N LEU A 295 -27.10 19.50 -11.36
CA LEU A 295 -25.81 19.88 -11.92
C LEU A 295 -25.95 21.17 -12.75
N MET A 296 -25.17 22.17 -12.38
CA MET A 296 -25.11 23.49 -13.01
C MET A 296 -23.96 23.59 -14.02
N GLY A 297 -22.87 22.85 -13.79
CA GLY A 297 -21.75 22.77 -14.73
C GLY A 297 -20.60 21.92 -14.20
N THR A 298 -19.72 21.53 -15.14
CA THR A 298 -18.50 20.73 -14.88
C THR A 298 -17.30 21.44 -15.49
N TYR A 299 -16.21 21.53 -14.72
CA TYR A 299 -15.01 22.30 -15.07
C TYR A 299 -13.75 21.52 -14.71
N SER A 300 -12.59 21.93 -15.22
CA SER A 300 -11.27 21.35 -14.90
C SER A 300 -10.24 22.43 -14.56
N LYS A 301 -10.71 23.52 -13.91
CA LYS A 301 -9.91 24.71 -13.56
C LYS A 301 -10.32 25.27 -12.20
N THR A 302 -9.43 26.04 -11.57
CA THR A 302 -9.63 26.67 -10.26
C THR A 302 -10.43 27.97 -10.31
N MET A 303 -10.48 28.66 -11.45
CA MET A 303 -11.24 29.90 -11.65
C MET A 303 -12.43 29.66 -12.58
N ILE A 304 -13.64 29.73 -12.03
CA ILE A 304 -14.88 29.34 -12.70
C ILE A 304 -15.82 30.54 -12.77
N ASP A 305 -16.30 30.84 -13.98
CA ASP A 305 -17.30 31.89 -14.18
C ASP A 305 -18.68 31.39 -13.75
N VAL A 306 -19.26 32.07 -12.76
CA VAL A 306 -20.58 31.81 -12.20
C VAL A 306 -21.48 33.05 -12.30
N SER A 307 -21.14 34.02 -13.17
CA SER A 307 -21.92 35.26 -13.34
C SER A 307 -23.39 34.99 -13.68
N ASN A 308 -23.63 33.92 -14.45
CA ASN A 308 -24.94 33.53 -14.95
C ASN A 308 -25.76 32.71 -13.93
N TYR A 309 -25.19 32.40 -12.76
CA TYR A 309 -25.89 31.64 -11.74
C TYR A 309 -26.77 32.59 -10.92
N ALA A 310 -28.00 32.16 -10.63
CA ALA A 310 -28.90 32.90 -9.77
C ALA A 310 -28.32 33.00 -8.34
N SER A 311 -28.63 34.07 -7.62
CA SER A 311 -28.22 34.21 -6.23
C SER A 311 -28.77 33.06 -5.38
N GLY A 312 -27.94 32.48 -4.52
CA GLY A 312 -28.29 31.28 -3.76
C GLY A 312 -27.09 30.50 -3.27
N VAL A 313 -27.34 29.35 -2.63
CA VAL A 313 -26.30 28.45 -2.13
C VAL A 313 -26.04 27.34 -3.15
N TYR A 314 -24.76 27.03 -3.34
CA TYR A 314 -24.29 25.99 -4.26
C TYR A 314 -23.27 25.08 -3.56
N LEU A 315 -23.15 23.86 -4.07
CA LEU A 315 -22.15 22.88 -3.67
C LEU A 315 -21.21 22.64 -4.85
N ALA A 316 -19.91 22.76 -4.65
CA ALA A 316 -18.90 22.38 -5.63
C ALA A 316 -18.20 21.10 -5.16
N VAL A 317 -18.32 20.01 -5.91
CA VAL A 317 -17.57 18.78 -5.72
C VAL A 317 -16.28 18.92 -6.52
N VAL A 318 -15.17 19.07 -5.80
CA VAL A 318 -13.83 19.24 -6.38
C VAL A 318 -13.12 17.90 -6.32
N SER A 319 -12.80 17.35 -7.47
CA SER A 319 -12.03 16.13 -7.64
C SER A 319 -10.60 16.44 -8.01
N SER A 320 -9.70 15.63 -7.48
CA SER A 320 -8.27 15.65 -7.79
C SER A 320 -7.74 14.22 -7.81
N ALA A 321 -6.45 14.06 -8.08
CA ALA A 321 -5.77 12.78 -7.86
C ALA A 321 -5.83 12.32 -6.39
N TYR A 322 -6.15 13.23 -5.45
CA TYR A 322 -6.23 13.00 -4.00
C TYR A 322 -7.67 12.67 -3.52
N GLY A 323 -8.65 12.57 -4.43
CA GLY A 323 -10.05 12.30 -4.11
C GLY A 323 -10.98 13.50 -4.30
N ASN A 324 -12.20 13.38 -3.75
CA ASN A 324 -13.27 14.36 -3.89
C ASN A 324 -13.49 15.14 -2.59
N LYS A 325 -13.60 16.47 -2.66
CA LYS A 325 -13.97 17.34 -1.54
C LYS A 325 -15.13 18.24 -1.96
N THR A 326 -16.16 18.30 -1.12
CA THR A 326 -17.34 19.15 -1.36
C THR A 326 -17.18 20.46 -0.61
N ILE A 327 -17.27 21.58 -1.33
CA ILE A 327 -17.25 22.93 -0.75
C ILE A 327 -18.56 23.66 -1.02
N LYS A 328 -19.06 24.38 -0.01
CA LYS A 328 -20.29 25.17 -0.11
C LYS A 328 -19.93 26.64 -0.34
N PHE A 329 -20.56 27.29 -1.31
CA PHE A 329 -20.43 28.73 -1.54
C PHE A 329 -21.79 29.40 -1.73
N VAL A 330 -21.84 30.70 -1.45
CA VAL A 330 -23.01 31.55 -1.66
C VAL A 330 -22.76 32.42 -2.88
N LYS A 331 -23.63 32.38 -3.89
CA LYS A 331 -23.63 33.31 -5.02
C LYS A 331 -24.49 34.51 -4.66
N ASN A 332 -23.93 35.71 -4.75
CA ASN A 332 -24.65 36.98 -4.73
C ASN A 332 -24.75 37.51 -6.15
#